data_AF-A0A7C4RFH5-F1
#
_entry.id   AF-A0A7C4RFH5-F1
#
_cell.length_a   1.000
_cell.length_b   1.000
_cell.length_c   1.000
_cell.angle_alpha   90.00
_cell.angle_beta   90.00
_cell.angle_gamma   90.00
#
_symmetry.space_group_name_H-M   'P 1'
#
loop_
_entity.id
_entity.type
_entity.pdbx_description
1 polymer ?
#
loop_
_entity_poly.entity_id
_entity_poly.type
_entity_poly.pdbx_seq_one_letter_code
_entity_poly.pdbx_strand_id
1 'polypeptide(L)'
;MSQHKITSTEVHVLEETLSSDYKHVNIRLREGEYQYELSKVIADFQLELCFPDVKALIKKIYGEEKTNDVQLVRKIQTILKKMEKSGVIKILPKIKPWELQRYALLSFKFIDSDKNQISFATDEQIKQARERLKIILNQQKVPKIQMKIVIAKICILTLITALTYTIIVWSLIQSSINPIIVVTAFSLATLCAIILGRTLSKD
;
A
#
# COMPACT_ATOMS: atom_id res chain seq x y z
N MET A 1 -12.19 10.15 3.58
CA MET A 1 -11.02 9.55 4.26
C MET A 1 -10.06 9.07 3.19
N SER A 2 -8.84 9.60 3.12
CA SER A 2 -7.89 9.20 2.06
C SER A 2 -7.51 7.74 2.30
N GLN A 3 -7.88 6.82 1.41
CA GLN A 3 -7.39 5.46 1.47
C GLN A 3 -5.87 5.50 1.25
N HIS A 4 -5.11 5.42 2.34
CA HIS A 4 -3.67 5.27 2.26
C HIS A 4 -3.39 3.99 1.46
N LYS A 5 -2.74 4.13 0.31
CA LYS A 5 -2.41 3.01 -0.56
C LYS A 5 -1.32 2.18 0.13
N ILE A 6 -1.74 1.06 0.73
CA ILE A 6 -0.84 0.09 1.35
C ILE A 6 0.23 -0.32 0.32
N THR A 7 1.50 -0.20 0.69
CA THR A 7 2.63 -0.55 -0.16
C THR A 7 2.83 -2.06 -0.21
N SER A 8 3.52 -2.57 -1.24
CA SER A 8 3.73 -4.03 -1.38
C SER A 8 4.46 -4.64 -0.17
N THR A 9 5.39 -3.90 0.43
CA THR A 9 6.13 -4.33 1.61
C THR A 9 5.22 -4.44 2.84
N GLU A 10 4.33 -3.48 3.02
CA GLU A 10 3.34 -3.47 4.09
C GLU A 10 2.33 -4.61 3.95
N VAL A 11 1.88 -4.89 2.72
CA VAL A 11 1.02 -6.04 2.43
C VAL A 11 1.70 -7.33 2.84
N HIS A 12 2.96 -7.54 2.44
CA HIS A 12 3.70 -8.73 2.83
C HIS A 12 3.82 -8.87 4.35
N VAL A 13 4.09 -7.77 5.06
CA VAL A 13 4.16 -7.79 6.53
C VAL A 13 2.81 -8.16 7.14
N LEU A 14 1.70 -7.63 6.64
CA LEU A 14 0.36 -7.99 7.12
C LEU A 14 0.02 -9.45 6.82
N GLU A 15 0.29 -9.93 5.60
CA GLU A 15 0.05 -11.33 5.23
C GLU A 15 0.85 -12.30 6.09
N GLU A 16 2.12 -12.00 6.33
CA GLU A 16 3.01 -12.78 7.20
C GLU A 16 2.48 -12.78 8.64
N THR A 17 2.12 -11.62 9.18
CA THR A 17 1.63 -11.49 10.57
C THR A 17 0.29 -12.18 10.76
N LEU A 18 -0.65 -12.00 9.82
CA LEU A 18 -1.99 -12.60 9.88
C LEU A 18 -1.98 -14.11 9.65
N SER A 19 -0.93 -14.66 9.04
CA SER A 19 -0.79 -16.09 8.77
C SER A 19 0.20 -16.77 9.72
N SER A 20 0.90 -16.00 10.56
CA SER A 20 1.86 -16.53 11.51
C SER A 20 1.15 -17.26 12.65
N ASP A 21 1.67 -18.44 12.96
CA ASP A 21 1.37 -19.12 14.22
C ASP A 21 2.16 -18.48 15.38
N TYR A 22 2.19 -19.19 16.52
CA TYR A 22 2.93 -18.80 17.71
C TYR A 22 4.42 -18.56 17.40
N LYS A 23 4.91 -17.35 17.68
CA LYS A 23 6.34 -17.03 17.64
C LYS A 23 6.96 -17.07 19.03
N HIS A 24 8.06 -17.77 19.18
CA HIS A 24 8.86 -17.75 20.41
C HIS A 24 9.63 -16.44 20.52
N VAL A 25 9.55 -15.79 21.67
CA VAL A 25 10.22 -14.51 21.92
C VAL A 25 10.99 -14.55 23.24
N ASN A 26 12.15 -13.90 23.25
CA ASN A 26 13.07 -13.93 24.39
C ASN A 26 12.75 -12.87 25.45
N ILE A 27 11.55 -12.29 25.42
CA ILE A 27 11.09 -11.33 26.42
C ILE A 27 9.79 -11.78 27.02
N ARG A 28 9.60 -11.39 28.27
CA ARG A 28 8.35 -11.52 28.98
C ARG A 28 7.34 -10.52 28.41
N LEU A 29 6.09 -10.97 28.27
CA LEU A 29 4.98 -10.17 27.75
C LEU A 29 3.77 -10.33 28.69
N ARG A 30 3.79 -9.67 29.85
CA ARG A 30 2.69 -9.77 30.82
C ARG A 30 1.85 -8.52 30.87
N GLU A 31 0.54 -8.71 31.09
CA GLU A 31 -0.39 -7.60 31.28
C GLU A 31 0.06 -6.69 32.43
N GLY A 32 -0.01 -5.38 32.22
CA GLY A 32 0.56 -4.38 33.12
C GLY A 32 2.04 -4.02 32.87
N GLU A 33 2.78 -4.80 32.05
CA GLU A 33 4.12 -4.40 31.59
C GLU A 33 4.05 -3.55 30.32
N TYR A 34 4.97 -2.59 30.17
CA TYR A 34 5.02 -1.69 29.00
C TYR A 34 5.06 -2.46 27.66
N GLN A 35 5.80 -3.57 27.61
CA GLN A 35 5.97 -4.36 26.40
C GLN A 35 4.64 -4.99 25.95
N TYR A 36 3.84 -5.46 26.91
CA TYR A 36 2.53 -6.04 26.61
C TYR A 36 1.56 -4.97 26.14
N GLU A 37 1.45 -3.84 26.84
CA GLU A 37 0.56 -2.74 26.45
C GLU A 37 0.91 -2.17 25.06
N LEU A 38 2.21 -1.98 24.80
CA LEU A 38 2.66 -1.56 23.47
C LEU A 38 2.32 -2.59 22.40
N SER A 39 2.50 -3.89 22.68
CA SER A 39 2.18 -4.96 21.72
C SER A 39 0.68 -5.02 21.43
N LYS A 40 -0.17 -4.93 22.46
CA LYS A 40 -1.62 -4.90 22.35
C LYS A 40 -2.09 -3.73 21.48
N VAL A 41 -1.56 -2.54 21.71
CA VAL A 41 -1.91 -1.36 20.91
C VAL A 41 -1.43 -1.50 19.46
N ILE A 42 -0.21 -2.01 19.22
CA ILE A 42 0.26 -2.28 17.85
C ILE A 42 -0.63 -3.32 17.16
N ALA A 43 -1.06 -4.36 17.87
CA ALA A 43 -1.98 -5.38 17.36
C ALA A 43 -3.29 -4.74 16.88
N ASP A 44 -3.91 -3.89 17.69
CA ASP A 44 -5.14 -3.21 17.32
C ASP A 44 -4.97 -2.42 16.01
N PHE A 45 -3.89 -1.66 15.89
CA PHE A 45 -3.62 -0.90 14.67
C PHE A 45 -3.45 -1.82 13.45
N GLN A 46 -2.76 -2.96 13.61
CA GLN A 46 -2.59 -3.92 12.52
C GLN A 46 -3.89 -4.64 12.13
N LEU A 47 -4.80 -4.88 13.08
CA LEU A 47 -6.15 -5.39 12.79
C LEU A 47 -6.97 -4.38 11.96
N GLU A 48 -6.71 -3.09 12.15
CA GLU A 48 -7.21 -1.99 11.32
C GLU A 48 -6.38 -1.77 10.04
N LEU A 49 -5.40 -2.64 9.76
CA LEU A 49 -4.50 -2.60 8.59
C LEU A 49 -3.62 -1.33 8.54
N CYS A 50 -3.31 -0.76 9.71
CA CYS A 50 -2.48 0.42 9.88
C CYS A 50 -1.19 0.09 10.65
N PHE A 51 -0.15 0.91 10.44
CA PHE A 51 1.11 0.80 11.16
C PHE A 51 1.36 2.07 11.98
N PRO A 52 1.32 1.99 13.32
CA PRO A 52 1.45 3.16 14.16
C PRO A 52 2.89 3.64 14.24
N ASP A 53 3.06 4.95 14.43
CA ASP A 53 4.30 5.53 14.91
C ASP A 53 4.30 5.66 16.44
N VAL A 54 5.44 6.05 17.03
CA VAL A 54 5.55 6.18 18.49
C VAL A 54 4.57 7.21 19.08
N LYS A 55 4.20 8.25 18.33
CA LYS A 55 3.24 9.24 18.79
C LYS A 55 1.82 8.68 18.82
N ALA A 56 1.43 7.92 17.81
CA ALA A 56 0.16 7.22 17.75
C ALA A 56 0.02 6.22 18.91
N LEU A 57 1.09 5.49 19.23
CA LEU A 57 1.12 4.60 20.40
C LEU A 57 0.91 5.38 21.71
N ILE A 58 1.66 6.47 21.91
CA ILE A 58 1.53 7.30 23.11
C ILE A 58 0.12 7.89 23.23
N LYS A 59 -0.41 8.42 22.13
CA LYS A 59 -1.75 9.01 22.10
C LYS A 59 -2.82 8.02 22.54
N LYS A 60 -2.72 6.76 22.10
CA LYS A 60 -3.69 5.71 22.44
C LYS A 60 -3.53 5.17 23.87
N ILE A 61 -2.30 5.11 24.41
CA ILE A 61 -2.05 4.58 25.77
C ILE A 61 -2.18 5.66 26.86
N TYR A 62 -1.63 6.85 26.63
CA TYR A 62 -1.46 7.90 27.65
C TYR A 62 -2.24 9.18 27.36
N GLY A 63 -2.93 9.26 26.22
CA GLY A 63 -3.66 10.45 25.79
C GLY A 63 -2.82 11.48 25.04
N GLU A 64 -3.49 12.49 24.48
CA GLU A 64 -2.91 13.48 23.57
C GLU A 64 -1.96 14.47 24.27
N GLU A 65 -2.12 14.67 25.57
CA GLU A 65 -1.27 15.57 26.36
C GLU A 65 0.18 15.06 26.46
N LYS A 66 0.38 13.74 26.50
CA LYS A 66 1.69 13.11 26.69
C LYS A 66 2.45 12.89 25.38
N THR A 67 1.82 13.10 24.23
CA THR A 67 2.42 12.85 22.90
C THR A 67 3.64 13.72 22.59
N ASN A 68 3.74 14.89 23.22
CA ASN A 68 4.84 15.84 23.01
C ASN A 68 5.95 15.72 24.08
N ASP A 69 5.80 14.82 25.05
CA ASP A 69 6.84 14.55 26.04
C ASP A 69 8.01 13.81 25.38
N VAL A 70 9.09 14.55 25.11
CA VAL A 70 10.31 14.03 24.47
C VAL A 70 10.96 12.92 25.29
N GLN A 71 10.89 12.98 26.62
CA GLN A 71 11.47 11.93 27.47
C GLN A 71 10.68 10.64 27.35
N LEU A 72 9.35 10.73 27.36
CA LEU A 72 8.47 9.58 27.19
C LEU A 72 8.66 8.93 25.81
N VAL A 73 8.69 9.75 24.75
CA VAL A 73 8.94 9.29 23.37
C VAL A 73 10.24 8.50 23.29
N ARG A 74 11.35 9.02 23.86
CA ARG A 74 12.65 8.33 23.86
C ARG A 74 12.63 7.02 24.64
N LYS A 75 11.96 7.00 25.80
CA LYS A 75 11.80 5.77 26.62
C LYS A 75 11.06 4.70 25.83
N ILE A 76 9.92 5.04 25.21
CA ILE A 76 9.12 4.10 24.43
C ILE A 76 9.89 3.61 23.20
N GLN A 77 10.58 4.50 22.46
CA GLN A 77 11.45 4.08 21.35
C GLN A 77 12.53 3.09 21.78
N THR A 78 13.10 3.29 22.98
CA THR A 78 14.11 2.37 23.53
C THR A 78 13.49 1.00 23.83
N ILE A 79 12.28 0.97 24.38
CA ILE A 79 11.55 -0.28 24.64
C ILE A 79 11.21 -0.98 23.32
N LEU A 80 10.68 -0.25 22.33
CA LEU A 80 10.36 -0.78 21.01
C LEU A 80 11.60 -1.38 20.33
N LYS A 81 12.76 -0.72 20.43
CA LYS A 81 14.03 -1.26 19.93
C LYS A 81 14.45 -2.56 20.64
N LYS A 82 14.17 -2.70 21.93
CA LYS A 82 14.40 -3.97 22.65
C LYS A 82 13.42 -5.06 22.20
N MET A 83 12.15 -4.71 21.98
CA MET A 83 11.13 -5.63 21.47
C MET A 83 11.45 -6.11 20.06
N GLU A 84 11.99 -5.24 19.20
CA GLU A 84 12.45 -5.60 17.86
C GLU A 84 13.56 -6.65 17.92
N LYS A 85 14.61 -6.39 18.72
CA LYS A 85 15.71 -7.34 18.93
C LYS A 85 15.26 -8.69 19.47
N SER A 86 14.14 -8.71 20.18
CA SER A 86 13.60 -9.91 20.82
C SER A 86 12.60 -10.66 19.94
N GLY A 87 12.36 -10.19 18.71
CA GLY A 87 11.50 -10.86 17.73
C GLY A 87 10.00 -10.63 17.94
N VAL A 88 9.60 -9.61 18.72
CA VAL A 88 8.17 -9.28 18.90
C VAL A 88 7.67 -8.36 17.80
N ILE A 89 8.45 -7.33 17.47
CA ILE A 89 8.06 -6.30 16.50
C ILE A 89 9.07 -6.19 15.36
N LYS A 90 8.63 -5.59 14.26
CA LYS A 90 9.43 -5.17 13.12
C LYS A 90 9.34 -3.67 12.97
N ILE A 91 10.49 -3.00 12.88
CA ILE A 91 10.53 -1.57 12.53
C ILE A 91 10.39 -1.44 11.02
N LEU A 92 9.41 -0.65 10.60
CA LEU A 92 9.13 -0.37 9.20
C LEU A 92 9.78 0.94 8.76
N PRO A 93 10.13 1.07 7.46
CA PRO A 93 10.60 2.33 6.93
C PRO A 93 9.54 3.42 7.08
N LYS A 94 10.03 4.65 7.25
CA LYS A 94 9.21 5.85 7.25
C LYS A 94 8.59 6.05 5.87
N ILE A 95 7.38 6.63 5.81
CA ILE A 95 6.80 7.01 4.52
C ILE A 95 7.54 8.24 3.99
N LYS A 96 7.77 9.24 4.86
CA LYS A 96 8.57 10.42 4.54
C LYS A 96 9.80 10.56 5.45
N PRO A 97 10.91 11.17 4.99
CA PRO A 97 12.14 11.29 5.78
C PRO A 97 11.96 11.94 7.17
N TRP A 98 11.08 12.94 7.26
CA TRP A 98 10.78 13.72 8.46
C TRP A 98 9.72 13.08 9.37
N GLU A 99 9.12 11.97 8.98
CA GLU A 99 8.16 11.24 9.81
C GLU A 99 8.87 10.34 10.82
N LEU A 100 8.11 9.84 11.78
CA LEU A 100 8.60 8.89 12.77
C LEU A 100 8.60 7.47 12.20
N GLN A 101 9.44 6.62 12.78
CA GLN A 101 9.44 5.19 12.45
C GLN A 101 8.12 4.55 12.82
N ARG A 102 7.72 3.56 12.02
CA ARG A 102 6.47 2.82 12.17
C ARG A 102 6.76 1.41 12.65
N TYR A 103 5.82 0.82 13.36
CA TYR A 103 6.00 -0.47 14.01
C TYR A 103 4.93 -1.45 13.60
N ALA A 104 5.29 -2.72 13.53
CA ALA A 104 4.41 -3.84 13.24
C ALA A 104 4.74 -4.99 14.19
N LEU A 105 3.76 -5.72 14.70
CA LEU A 105 4.02 -7.03 15.28
C LEU A 105 4.45 -8.01 14.19
N LEU A 106 5.26 -8.98 14.60
CA LEU A 106 5.68 -10.10 13.76
C LEU A 106 4.70 -11.29 13.78
N SER A 107 3.83 -11.36 14.78
CA SER A 107 2.73 -12.31 14.91
C SER A 107 1.66 -11.71 15.84
N PHE A 108 0.44 -12.22 15.83
CA PHE A 108 -0.56 -11.94 16.86
C PHE A 108 -0.47 -12.90 18.05
N LYS A 109 0.26 -14.00 17.88
CA LYS A 109 0.40 -15.09 18.84
C LYS A 109 1.86 -15.30 19.20
N PHE A 110 2.18 -15.28 20.49
CA PHE A 110 3.54 -15.41 20.99
C PHE A 110 3.64 -16.42 22.12
N ILE A 111 4.83 -17.00 22.26
CA ILE A 111 5.25 -17.75 23.43
C ILE A 111 6.37 -16.94 24.07
N ASP A 112 6.11 -16.41 25.27
CA ASP A 112 7.09 -15.56 25.98
C ASP A 112 8.28 -16.37 26.53
N SER A 113 9.22 -15.66 27.16
CA SER A 113 10.40 -16.26 27.80
C SER A 113 10.05 -17.27 28.90
N ASP A 114 8.89 -17.09 29.55
CA ASP A 114 8.38 -17.93 30.63
C ASP A 114 7.53 -19.11 30.09
N LYS A 115 7.46 -19.27 28.75
CA LYS A 115 6.64 -20.26 28.02
C LYS A 115 5.13 -20.04 28.12
N ASN A 116 4.68 -18.84 28.49
CA ASN A 116 3.27 -18.47 28.46
C ASN A 116 2.84 -18.19 27.02
N GLN A 117 1.68 -18.73 26.65
CA GLN A 117 1.03 -18.43 25.38
C GLN A 117 0.24 -17.14 25.52
N ILE A 118 0.51 -16.19 24.62
CA ILE A 118 -0.11 -14.87 24.62
C ILE A 118 -0.69 -14.63 23.25
N SER A 119 -1.96 -14.27 23.20
CA SER A 119 -2.66 -13.89 21.98
C SER A 119 -3.14 -12.45 22.12
N PHE A 120 -2.76 -11.61 21.15
CA PHE A 120 -3.21 -10.21 21.08
C PHE A 120 -4.48 -10.04 20.24
N ALA A 121 -4.89 -11.08 19.51
CA ALA A 121 -6.12 -11.09 18.72
C ALA A 121 -6.77 -12.48 18.76
N THR A 122 -8.09 -12.54 18.57
CA THR A 122 -8.80 -13.80 18.36
C THR A 122 -8.65 -14.27 16.91
N ASP A 123 -8.86 -15.56 16.66
CA ASP A 123 -8.82 -16.12 15.31
C ASP A 123 -9.86 -15.48 14.38
N GLU A 124 -11.01 -15.10 14.92
CA GLU A 124 -12.06 -14.36 14.24
C GLU A 124 -11.60 -12.96 13.83
N GLN A 125 -10.94 -12.22 14.73
CA GLN A 125 -10.40 -10.89 14.43
C GLN A 125 -9.33 -10.95 13.34
N ILE A 126 -8.43 -11.94 13.43
CA ILE A 126 -7.39 -12.19 12.41
C ILE A 126 -8.03 -12.52 11.06
N LYS A 127 -9.06 -13.37 11.05
CA LYS A 127 -9.80 -13.72 9.83
C LYS A 127 -10.48 -12.50 9.20
N GLN A 128 -11.14 -11.67 10.01
CA GLN A 128 -11.77 -10.43 9.55
C GLN A 128 -10.74 -9.45 8.96
N ALA A 129 -9.60 -9.25 9.63
CA ALA A 129 -8.53 -8.41 9.11
C ALA A 129 -7.96 -8.94 7.78
N ARG A 130 -7.81 -10.26 7.65
CA ARG A 130 -7.37 -10.92 6.41
C ARG A 130 -8.37 -10.72 5.27
N GLU A 131 -9.66 -10.83 5.53
CA GLU A 131 -10.71 -10.56 4.54
C GLU A 131 -10.72 -9.10 4.10
N ARG A 132 -10.60 -8.16 5.04
CA ARG A 132 -10.47 -6.72 4.73
C ARG A 132 -9.24 -6.44 3.86
N LEU A 133 -8.10 -7.05 4.17
CA LEU A 133 -6.88 -6.91 3.38
C LEU A 133 -7.10 -7.39 1.94
N LYS A 134 -7.72 -8.56 1.74
CA LYS A 134 -8.05 -9.08 0.40
C LYS A 134 -8.94 -8.12 -0.39
N ILE A 135 -9.95 -7.53 0.25
CA ILE A 135 -10.85 -6.54 -0.39
C ILE A 135 -10.05 -5.33 -0.88
N ILE A 136 -9.21 -4.74 -0.01
CA ILE A 136 -8.37 -3.58 -0.36
C ILE A 136 -7.40 -3.92 -1.49
N LEU A 137 -6.78 -5.10 -1.46
CA LEU A 137 -5.87 -5.54 -2.52
C LEU A 137 -6.58 -5.70 -3.87
N ASN A 138 -7.78 -6.26 -3.88
CA ASN A 138 -8.57 -6.39 -5.10
C ASN A 138 -8.99 -5.01 -5.62
N GLN A 139 -9.42 -4.10 -4.74
CA GLN A 139 -9.73 -2.71 -5.09
C GLN A 139 -8.51 -1.97 -5.65
N GLN A 140 -7.29 -2.24 -5.20
CA GLN A 140 -6.08 -1.62 -5.76
C GLN A 140 -5.62 -2.24 -7.09
N LYS A 141 -5.99 -3.49 -7.38
CA LYS A 141 -5.68 -4.16 -8.66
C LYS A 141 -6.53 -3.64 -9.81
N VAL A 142 -7.82 -3.41 -9.58
CA VAL A 142 -8.77 -2.93 -10.60
C VAL A 142 -8.33 -1.62 -11.28
N PRO A 143 -7.96 -0.54 -10.57
CA PRO A 143 -7.50 0.71 -11.18
C PRO A 143 -6.20 0.53 -11.96
N LYS A 144 -5.29 -0.34 -11.51
CA LYS A 144 -4.04 -0.61 -12.24
C LYS A 144 -4.28 -1.30 -13.58
N ILE A 145 -5.23 -2.24 -13.64
CA ILE A 145 -5.60 -2.93 -14.88
C ILE A 145 -6.30 -1.94 -15.82
N GLN A 146 -7.24 -1.15 -15.30
CA GLN A 146 -7.94 -0.14 -16.07
C GLN A 146 -6.97 0.90 -16.65
N MET A 147 -6.04 1.44 -15.85
CA MET A 147 -4.99 2.35 -16.34
C MET A 147 -4.16 1.72 -17.46
N LYS A 148 -3.72 0.46 -17.31
CA LYS A 148 -2.93 -0.22 -18.35
C LYS A 148 -3.71 -0.35 -19.65
N ILE A 149 -5.00 -0.67 -19.58
CA ILE A 149 -5.87 -0.77 -20.75
C ILE A 149 -6.05 0.60 -21.42
N VAL A 150 -6.26 1.67 -20.63
CA VAL A 150 -6.38 3.04 -21.14
C VAL A 150 -5.08 3.49 -21.83
N ILE A 151 -3.93 3.30 -21.19
CA ILE A 151 -2.61 3.63 -21.76
C ILE A 151 -2.37 2.85 -23.05
N ALA A 152 -2.64 1.54 -23.09
CA ALA A 152 -2.49 0.74 -24.29
C ALA A 152 -3.39 1.25 -25.44
N LYS A 153 -4.63 1.62 -25.13
CA LYS A 153 -5.57 2.21 -26.10
C LYS A 153 -5.06 3.54 -26.65
N ILE A 154 -4.52 4.42 -25.79
CA ILE A 154 -3.90 5.69 -26.17
C ILE A 154 -2.69 5.45 -27.09
N CYS A 155 -1.81 4.51 -26.75
CA CYS A 155 -0.65 4.16 -27.58
C CYS A 155 -1.06 3.65 -28.96
N ILE A 156 -2.04 2.74 -29.04
CA ILE A 156 -2.54 2.19 -30.31
C ILE A 156 -3.15 3.31 -31.18
N LEU A 157 -4.02 4.16 -30.60
CA LEU A 157 -4.63 5.28 -31.32
C LEU A 157 -3.57 6.27 -31.84
N THR A 158 -2.53 6.53 -31.06
CA THR A 158 -1.42 7.42 -31.46
C THR A 158 -0.62 6.81 -32.62
N LEU A 159 -0.33 5.51 -32.56
CA LEU A 159 0.37 4.80 -33.64
C LEU A 159 -0.44 4.79 -34.94
N ILE A 160 -1.75 4.52 -34.87
CA ILE A 160 -2.64 4.55 -36.04
C ILE A 160 -2.66 5.96 -36.66
N THR A 161 -2.74 7.01 -35.83
CA THR A 161 -2.74 8.40 -36.29
C THR A 161 -1.41 8.78 -36.96
N ALA A 162 -0.29 8.32 -36.41
CA ALA A 162 1.03 8.56 -37.01
C ALA A 162 1.15 7.85 -38.37
N LEU A 163 0.74 6.58 -38.46
CA LEU A 163 0.77 5.81 -39.70
C LEU A 163 -0.12 6.43 -40.78
N THR A 164 -1.36 6.80 -40.45
CA THR A 164 -2.26 7.45 -41.42
C THR A 164 -1.70 8.79 -41.90
N TYR A 165 -1.07 9.57 -41.02
CA TYR A 165 -0.38 10.80 -41.41
C TYR A 165 0.78 10.54 -42.37
N THR A 166 1.61 9.53 -42.11
CA THR A 166 2.70 9.17 -43.03
C THR A 166 2.19 8.73 -44.40
N ILE A 167 1.07 8.00 -44.46
CA ILE A 167 0.42 7.58 -45.70
C ILE A 167 -0.10 8.79 -46.49
N ILE A 168 -0.70 9.78 -45.81
CA ILE A 168 -1.18 11.01 -46.45
C ILE A 168 -0.03 11.79 -47.07
N VAL A 169 1.03 12.04 -46.29
CA VAL A 169 2.22 12.77 -46.76
C VAL A 169 2.87 12.03 -47.93
N TRP A 170 3.01 10.70 -47.84
CA TRP A 170 3.57 9.88 -48.91
C TRP A 170 2.74 9.92 -50.20
N SER A 171 1.41 9.83 -50.09
CA SER A 171 0.49 9.89 -51.23
C SER A 171 0.52 11.25 -51.95
N LEU A 172 0.75 12.33 -51.20
CA LEU A 172 0.88 13.69 -51.76
C LEU A 172 2.21 13.92 -52.49
N ILE A 173 3.26 13.17 -52.17
CA ILE A 173 4.57 13.26 -52.83
C ILE A 173 4.59 12.51 -54.18
N GLN A 174 3.66 11.57 -54.39
CA GLN A 174 3.61 10.80 -55.63
C GLN A 174 3.20 11.66 -56.84
N SER A 175 3.82 11.40 -58.00
CA SER A 175 3.54 12.08 -59.27
C SER A 175 2.11 11.89 -59.79
N SER A 176 1.37 10.91 -59.27
CA SER A 176 -0.05 10.66 -59.56
C SER A 176 -0.77 10.45 -58.24
N ILE A 177 -1.49 11.47 -57.80
CA ILE A 177 -2.24 11.43 -56.53
C ILE A 177 -3.43 10.49 -56.70
N ASN A 178 -3.56 9.49 -55.81
CA ASN A 178 -4.77 8.70 -55.71
C ASN A 178 -5.73 9.33 -54.67
N PRO A 179 -6.77 10.07 -55.09
CA PRO A 179 -7.64 10.79 -54.18
C PRO A 179 -8.42 9.87 -53.23
N ILE A 180 -8.70 8.63 -53.66
CA ILE A 180 -9.41 7.64 -52.84
C ILE A 180 -8.56 7.28 -51.60
N ILE A 181 -7.25 7.10 -51.78
CA ILE A 181 -6.32 6.77 -50.69
C ILE A 181 -6.17 7.96 -49.73
N VAL A 182 -6.11 9.18 -50.25
CA VAL A 182 -5.96 10.39 -49.41
C VAL A 182 -7.20 10.63 -48.55
N VAL A 183 -8.39 10.55 -49.15
CA VAL A 183 -9.67 10.77 -48.44
C VAL A 183 -9.91 9.69 -47.37
N THR A 184 -9.60 8.44 -47.67
CA THR A 184 -9.74 7.33 -46.71
C THR A 184 -8.73 7.44 -45.55
N ALA A 185 -7.47 7.76 -45.83
CA ALA A 185 -6.47 7.96 -44.76
C ALA A 185 -6.78 9.19 -43.88
N PHE A 186 -7.25 10.29 -44.48
CA PHE A 186 -7.60 11.51 -43.75
C PHE A 186 -8.84 11.35 -42.85
N SER A 187 -9.90 10.70 -43.37
CA SER A 187 -11.08 10.37 -42.56
C SER A 187 -10.73 9.46 -41.39
N LEU A 188 -9.87 8.46 -41.60
CA LEU A 188 -9.40 7.59 -40.52
C LEU A 188 -8.56 8.34 -39.47
N ALA A 189 -7.64 9.21 -39.91
CA ALA A 189 -6.81 10.03 -39.03
C ALA A 189 -7.64 10.96 -38.14
N THR A 190 -8.63 11.66 -38.72
CA THR A 190 -9.52 12.56 -37.99
C THR A 190 -10.38 11.81 -36.97
N LEU A 191 -10.91 10.64 -37.33
CA LEU A 191 -11.70 9.81 -36.41
C LEU A 191 -10.86 9.31 -35.23
N CYS A 192 -9.63 8.85 -35.49
CA CYS A 192 -8.69 8.46 -34.45
C CYS A 192 -8.30 9.63 -33.54
N ALA A 193 -8.05 10.82 -34.09
CA ALA A 193 -7.73 12.02 -33.32
C ALA A 193 -8.90 12.46 -32.42
N ILE A 194 -10.14 12.39 -32.89
CA ILE A 194 -11.34 12.69 -32.10
C ILE A 194 -11.51 11.70 -30.95
N ILE A 195 -11.34 10.40 -31.23
CA ILE A 195 -11.42 9.35 -30.19
C ILE A 195 -10.31 9.55 -29.17
N LEU A 196 -9.08 9.85 -29.60
CA LEU A 196 -7.93 10.11 -28.74
C LEU A 196 -8.16 11.32 -27.83
N GLY A 197 -8.63 12.44 -28.40
CA GLY A 197 -8.96 13.64 -27.63
C GLY A 197 -10.05 13.41 -26.60
N ARG A 198 -11.10 12.63 -26.94
CA ARG A 198 -12.15 12.24 -25.99
C ARG A 198 -11.64 11.32 -24.89
N THR A 199 -10.69 10.42 -25.18
CA THR A 199 -10.09 9.57 -24.14
C THR A 199 -9.19 10.36 -23.20
N LEU A 200 -8.43 11.34 -23.71
CA LEU A 200 -7.56 12.20 -22.89
C LEU A 200 -8.33 13.21 -22.04
N SER A 201 -9.52 13.66 -22.49
CA SER A 201 -10.35 14.63 -21.76
C SER A 201 -11.17 14.01 -20.63
N LYS A 202 -11.24 12.68 -20.52
CA LYS A 202 -12.02 11.95 -19.50
C LYS A 202 -11.19 11.46 -18.33
N ASP A 203 -9.87 11.56 -18.40
CA ASP A 203 -8.93 11.41 -17.27
C ASP A 203 -8.71 12.76 -16.58
#